data_AF-A0A1G8V548-F1
#
_entry.id   AF-A0A1G8V548-F1
#
_cell.length_a   1.000
_cell.length_b   1.000
_cell.length_c   1.000
_cell.angle_alpha   90.00
_cell.angle_beta   90.00
_cell.angle_gamma   90.00
#
_symmetry.space_group_name_H-M   'P 1'
#
loop_
_entity.id
_entity.type
_entity.pdbx_description
1 polymer ?
#
loop_
_entity_poly.entity_id
_entity_poly.type
_entity_poly.pdbx_seq_one_letter_code
_entity_poly.pdbx_strand_id
1 'polypeptide(L)' 'MKGKLLIKFIGKDIWVNESEFIIVPKGVEHMPVAEEEVHVLLLESKTTLNTGNKVNERTVFDLQFI' A
#
# COMPACT_ATOMS: atom_id res chain seq x y z
N MET A 1 8.58 12.65 -0.01
CA MET A 1 7.23 12.34 -0.53
C MET A 1 6.74 13.53 -1.31
N LYS A 2 6.00 13.30 -2.40
CA LYS A 2 5.44 14.36 -3.26
C LYS A 2 4.04 13.97 -3.71
N GLY A 3 3.15 14.95 -3.84
CA GLY A 3 1.77 14.76 -4.29
C GLY A 3 0.81 14.31 -3.18
N LYS A 4 -0.45 14.05 -3.57
CA LYS A 4 -1.56 13.77 -2.67
C LYS A 4 -2.29 12.48 -3.06
N LEU A 5 -2.47 11.57 -2.12
CA LEU A 5 -3.06 10.25 -2.35
C LEU A 5 -4.41 10.12 -1.65
N LEU A 6 -5.42 9.59 -2.35
CA LEU A 6 -6.69 9.18 -1.73
C LEU A 6 -6.60 7.70 -1.37
N ILE A 7 -6.92 7.36 -0.13
CA ILE A 7 -7.17 5.98 0.28
C ILE A 7 -8.66 5.81 0.49
N LYS A 8 -9.31 5.07 -0.41
CA LYS A 8 -10.71 4.68 -0.27
C LYS A 8 -10.82 3.46 0.62
N PHE A 9 -11.72 3.50 1.58
CA PHE A 9 -12.12 2.35 2.41
C PHE A 9 -13.61 2.09 2.19
N ILE A 10 -14.11 0.97 2.71
CA ILE A 10 -15.55 0.74 2.76
C ILE A 10 -16.20 1.82 3.65
N GLY A 11 -17.02 2.68 3.05
CA GLY A 11 -17.81 3.70 3.75
C GLY A 11 -17.05 4.96 4.18
N LYS A 12 -15.76 5.09 3.87
CA LYS A 12 -15.00 6.33 4.13
C LYS A 12 -13.82 6.50 3.18
N ASP A 13 -13.46 7.75 2.93
CA ASP A 13 -12.32 8.13 2.12
C ASP A 13 -11.37 9.01 2.94
N ILE A 14 -10.06 8.80 2.81
CA ILE A 14 -9.04 9.57 3.51
C ILE A 14 -8.03 10.11 2.50
N TRP A 15 -7.81 11.41 2.53
CA TRP A 15 -6.70 12.04 1.81
C TRP A 15 -5.43 12.00 2.67
N VAL A 16 -4.32 11.62 2.05
CA VAL A 16 -2.98 11.66 2.62
C VAL A 16 -2.18 12.70 1.85
N ASN A 17 -1.83 13.80 2.51
CA ASN A 17 -1.03 14.88 1.95
C ASN A 17 0.47 14.60 2.13
N GLU A 18 1.31 15.46 1.55
CA GLU A 18 2.75 15.37 1.74
C GLU A 18 3.13 15.42 3.22
N SER A 19 4.08 14.56 3.61
CA SER A 19 4.54 14.40 5.00
C SER A 19 3.53 13.81 5.98
N GLU A 20 2.34 13.41 5.50
CA GLU A 20 1.39 12.62 6.29
C GLU A 20 1.58 11.13 6.04
N PHE A 21 1.18 10.31 7.02
CA PHE A 21 1.10 8.87 6.87
C PHE A 21 -0.17 8.36 7.56
N ILE A 22 -0.63 7.20 7.11
CA ILE A 22 -1.73 6.48 7.75
C ILE A 22 -1.30 5.05 8.04
N ILE A 23 -1.90 4.45 9.06
CA ILE A 23 -1.79 3.02 9.32
C ILE A 23 -3.08 2.37 8.84
N VAL A 24 -2.96 1.44 7.89
CA VAL A 24 -4.07 0.58 7.49
C VAL A 24 -4.02 -0.69 8.35
N PRO A 25 -5.03 -0.95 9.20
CA PRO A 25 -5.04 -2.16 10.01
C PRO A 25 -5.07 -3.41 9.13
N LYS A 26 -4.46 -4.50 9.62
CA LYS A 26 -4.44 -5.79 8.90
C LYS A 26 -5.86 -6.25 8.57
N GLY A 27 -6.06 -6.67 7.32
CA GLY A 27 -7.35 -7.18 6.83
C GLY A 27 -8.38 -6.10 6.48
N VAL A 28 -8.03 -4.81 6.59
CA VAL A 28 -8.90 -3.73 6.13
C VAL A 28 -8.74 -3.54 4.64
N GLU A 29 -9.85 -3.72 3.93
CA GLU A 29 -9.92 -3.46 2.49
C GLU A 29 -9.79 -1.97 2.21
N HIS A 30 -8.87 -1.64 1.30
CA HIS A 30 -8.56 -0.27 0.92
C HIS A 30 -8.13 -0.21 -0.55
N MET A 31 -8.36 0.94 -1.19
CA MET A 31 -7.99 1.19 -2.58
C MET A 31 -7.28 2.55 -2.69
N PRO A 32 -5.95 2.55 -2.88
CA PRO A 32 -5.19 3.76 -3.18
C PRO A 32 -5.57 4.31 -4.57
N VAL A 33 -5.85 5.60 -4.64
CA VAL A 33 -6.19 6.32 -5.88
C VAL A 33 -5.35 7.59 -5.94
N ALA A 34 -4.61 7.76 -7.03
CA ALA A 34 -3.83 8.95 -7.32
C ALA A 34 -4.40 9.62 -8.58
N GLU A 35 -4.89 10.86 -8.44
CA GLU A 35 -5.38 11.65 -9.57
C GLU A 35 -4.24 12.18 -10.44
N GLU A 36 -3.11 12.50 -9.80
CA GLU A 36 -1.85 12.90 -10.42
C GLU A 36 -0.71 11.98 -9.95
N GLU A 37 0.49 12.11 -10.51
CA GLU A 37 1.66 11.33 -10.09
C GLU A 37 2.02 11.62 -8.63
N VAL A 38 2.22 10.57 -7.83
CA VAL A 38 2.55 10.67 -6.39
C VAL A 38 3.73 9.79 -6.03
N HIS A 39 4.55 10.26 -5.09
CA HIS A 39 5.69 9.52 -4.55
C HIS A 39 5.38 9.06 -3.13
N VAL A 40 5.17 7.76 -2.97
CA VAL A 40 4.75 7.12 -1.72
C VAL A 40 5.83 6.19 -1.17
N LEU A 41 5.89 6.06 0.15
CA LEU A 41 6.65 5.02 0.84
C LEU A 41 5.64 4.06 1.48
N LEU A 42 5.64 2.80 1.07
CA LEU A 42 4.81 1.76 1.67
C LEU A 42 5.69 0.93 2.62
N LEU A 43 5.26 0.83 3.87
CA LEU A 43 5.81 -0.10 4.85
C LEU A 43 4.79 -1.24 5.00
N GLU A 44 5.16 -2.43 4.54
CA GLU A 44 4.29 -3.60 4.61
C GLU A 44 4.94 -4.73 5.41
N SER A 45 4.11 -5.60 5.97
CA SER A 45 4.61 -6.83 6.58
C SER A 45 5.31 -7.67 5.52
N LYS A 46 6.45 -8.25 5.87
CA LYS A 46 7.25 -9.10 4.98
C LYS A 46 6.43 -10.17 4.28
N THR A 47 5.32 -10.65 4.85
CA THR A 47 4.47 -11.73 4.31
C THR A 47 3.57 -11.34 3.13
N THR A 48 3.57 -10.09 2.69
CA THR A 48 2.71 -9.65 1.59
C THR A 48 3.33 -10.03 0.23
N LEU A 49 2.65 -10.88 -0.53
CA LEU A 49 3.08 -11.26 -1.89
C LEU A 49 2.76 -10.12 -2.87
N ASN A 50 3.78 -9.34 -3.22
CA ASN A 50 3.65 -8.14 -4.06
C ASN A 50 3.33 -8.38 -5.55
N THR A 51 3.37 -9.63 -6.00
CA THR A 51 3.21 -9.95 -7.43
C THR A 51 1.76 -10.24 -7.83
N GLY A 52 0.81 -10.10 -6.90
CA GLY A 52 -0.59 -10.44 -7.13
C GLY A 52 -0.73 -11.91 -7.54
N ASN A 53 -1.27 -12.17 -8.73
CA ASN A 53 -1.44 -13.53 -9.26
C ASN A 53 -0.30 -14.00 -10.19
N LYS A 54 0.73 -13.18 -10.43
CA LYS A 54 1.84 -13.54 -11.32
C LYS A 54 3.02 -14.07 -10.52
N VAL A 55 3.37 -15.33 -10.75
CA VAL A 55 4.59 -15.93 -10.19
C VAL A 55 5.72 -15.76 -11.20
N ASN A 56 6.84 -15.20 -10.75
CA ASN A 56 8.07 -15.05 -11.52
C ASN A 56 9.31 -15.33 -10.65
N GLU A 57 10.48 -15.23 -11.25
CA GLU A 57 11.78 -15.47 -10.60
C GLU A 57 12.06 -14.54 -9.41
N ARG A 58 11.34 -13.41 -9.28
CA ARG A 58 11.45 -12.47 -8.17
C ARG A 58 10.37 -12.67 -7.10
N THR A 59 9.49 -13.66 -7.26
CA THR A 59 8.45 -13.98 -6.29
C THR A 59 9.07 -14.79 -5.15
N VAL A 60 9.14 -14.18 -3.97
CA VAL A 60 9.64 -14.84 -2.75
C VAL A 60 8.46 -15.34 -1.95
N PHE A 61 8.33 -16.67 -1.81
CA PHE A 61 7.24 -17.31 -1.07
C PHE A 61 7.56 -17.51 0.42
N ASP A 62 8.85 -17.68 0.76
CA ASP A 62 9.31 -17.82 2.14
C ASP A 62 9.83 -16.47 2.66
N LEU A 63 8.91 -15.69 3.22
CA LEU A 63 9.19 -14.35 3.72
C LEU A 63 9.57 -14.47 5.20
N GLN A 64 10.84 -14.80 5.47
CA GLN A 64 11.34 -14.98 6.84
C GLN A 64 11.19 -13.71 7.68
N PHE A 65 10.50 -13.83 8.82
CA PHE A 65 10.42 -12.79 9.83
C PHE A 65 11.83 -12.52 10.41
N ILE A 66 12.18 -11.24 10.57
CA ILE A 66 13.27 -10.80 11.45
C ILE A 66 12.61 -10.24 12.70
#